data_AF-A0A8T5LPN5-F1
#
_entry.id   AF-A0A8T5LPN5-F1
#
_cell.length_a   1.000
_cell.length_b   1.000
_cell.length_c   1.000
_cell.angle_alpha   90.00
_cell.angle_beta   90.00
_cell.angle_gamma   90.00
#
_symmetry.space_group_name_H-M   'P 1'
#
loop_
_entity.id
_entity.type
_entity.pdbx_description
1 polymer ?
#
loop_
_entity_poly.entity_id
_entity_poly.type
_entity_poly.pdbx_seq_one_letter_code
_entity_poly.pdbx_strand_id
1 'polypeptide(L)'
;QAYEDAQESYKKAMSMQSENWQAHEALANLYSIKKEYKRSLAEIDQALKKAPEQYVSNVVNKKAYIYFEMGENKNAVAVWKQILNMNIGDGQSADKIRRIIGVLES
;
A
#
# COMPACT_ATOMS: atom_id res chain seq x y z
N GLN A 1 27.46 7.78 -8.25
CA GLN A 1 27.05 7.15 -9.52
C GLN A 1 25.70 6.41 -9.41
N ALA A 2 25.56 5.22 -8.80
CA ALA A 2 24.24 4.53 -8.81
C ALA A 2 23.11 5.17 -7.96
N TYR A 3 23.44 6.06 -7.01
CA TYR A 3 22.44 6.78 -6.18
C TYR A 3 21.88 8.04 -6.85
N GLU A 4 22.62 8.62 -7.80
CA GLU A 4 22.22 9.84 -8.49
C GLU A 4 21.20 9.53 -9.59
N ASP A 5 21.35 8.40 -10.29
CA ASP A 5 20.39 7.91 -11.31
C ASP A 5 19.02 7.55 -10.72
N ALA A 6 18.99 7.06 -9.48
CA ALA A 6 17.76 6.78 -8.75
C ALA A 6 17.02 8.07 -8.37
N GLN A 7 17.74 9.09 -7.88
CA GLN A 7 17.14 10.39 -7.56
C GLN A 7 16.58 11.10 -8.80
N GLU A 8 17.24 10.97 -9.94
CA GLU A 8 16.79 11.61 -11.18
C GLU A 8 15.57 10.90 -11.78
N SER A 9 15.51 9.56 -11.69
CA SER A 9 14.30 8.79 -12.02
C SER A 9 13.13 9.12 -11.09
N TYR A 10 13.39 9.32 -9.80
CA TYR A 10 12.39 9.80 -8.83
C TYR A 10 11.92 11.23 -9.14
N LYS A 11 12.83 12.14 -9.52
CA LYS A 11 12.48 13.51 -9.91
C LYS A 11 11.67 13.56 -11.21
N LYS A 12 11.93 12.66 -12.16
CA LYS A 12 11.14 12.52 -13.39
C LYS A 12 9.73 11.96 -13.13
N ALA A 13 9.59 11.07 -12.13
CA ALA A 13 8.28 10.64 -11.63
C ALA A 13 7.55 11.77 -10.87
N MET A 14 8.28 12.63 -10.16
CA MET A 14 7.71 13.80 -9.45
C MET A 14 7.33 14.96 -10.39
N SER A 15 7.91 15.05 -11.60
CA SER A 15 7.67 16.17 -12.52
C SER A 15 6.46 15.97 -13.44
N MET A 16 5.85 14.79 -13.44
CA MET A 16 4.63 14.50 -14.17
C MET A 16 3.47 14.40 -13.19
N GLN A 17 2.88 15.55 -12.82
CA GLN A 17 1.61 15.68 -12.09
C GLN A 17 1.48 14.74 -10.89
N SER A 18 1.67 15.19 -9.64
CA SER A 18 1.31 14.41 -8.43
C SER A 18 0.00 13.65 -8.68
N GLU A 19 0.10 12.36 -8.98
CA GLU A 19 -1.04 11.63 -9.48
C GLU A 19 -2.00 11.59 -8.28
N ASN A 20 -3.25 11.93 -8.54
CA ASN A 20 -4.22 12.22 -7.49
C ASN A 20 -4.29 11.12 -6.41
N TRP A 21 -3.92 9.88 -6.76
CA TRP A 21 -3.81 8.75 -5.82
C TRP A 21 -2.70 8.87 -4.77
N GLN A 22 -1.51 9.42 -5.06
CA GLN A 22 -0.47 9.56 -4.02
C GLN A 22 -0.89 10.55 -2.93
N ALA A 23 -1.64 11.60 -3.30
CA ALA A 23 -2.17 12.56 -2.32
C ALA A 23 -3.19 11.89 -1.38
N HIS A 24 -4.09 11.07 -1.93
CA HIS A 24 -5.02 10.26 -1.14
C HIS A 24 -4.29 9.22 -0.28
N GLU A 25 -3.22 8.58 -0.78
CA GLU A 25 -2.40 7.67 0.03
C GLU A 25 -1.74 8.41 1.21
N ALA A 26 -1.18 9.60 0.97
CA ALA A 26 -0.56 10.40 2.03
C ALA A 26 -1.58 10.82 3.10
N LEU A 27 -2.80 11.19 2.69
CA LEU A 27 -3.90 11.48 3.62
C LEU A 27 -4.30 10.24 4.42
N ALA A 28 -4.40 9.07 3.77
CA ALA A 28 -4.68 7.82 4.45
C ALA A 28 -3.66 7.54 5.55
N ASN A 29 -2.37 7.63 5.22
CA ASN A 29 -1.28 7.45 6.18
C ASN A 29 -1.37 8.44 7.36
N LEU A 30 -1.68 9.71 7.10
CA LEU A 30 -1.86 10.72 8.14
C LEU A 30 -3.03 10.37 9.07
N TYR A 31 -4.16 9.94 8.52
CA TYR A 31 -5.32 9.50 9.31
C TYR A 31 -5.03 8.23 10.11
N SER A 32 -4.25 7.29 9.56
CA SER A 32 -3.80 6.09 10.29
C SER A 32 -2.96 6.43 11.51
N ILE A 33 -2.00 7.35 11.38
CA ILE A 33 -1.16 7.82 12.50
C ILE A 33 -2.03 8.45 13.59
N LYS A 34 -3.09 9.17 13.20
CA LYS A 34 -4.09 9.74 14.12
C LYS A 34 -5.09 8.72 14.67
N LYS A 35 -4.99 7.44 14.28
CA LYS A 35 -5.94 6.36 14.58
C LYS A 35 -7.36 6.63 14.06
N GLU A 36 -7.50 7.51 13.08
CA GLU A 36 -8.74 7.83 12.38
C GLU A 36 -8.98 6.83 11.23
N TYR A 37 -9.00 5.53 11.55
CA TYR A 37 -8.94 4.45 10.57
C TYR A 37 -10.05 4.47 9.53
N LYS A 38 -11.27 4.90 9.88
CA LYS A 38 -12.38 5.03 8.92
C LYS A 38 -12.08 6.06 7.82
N ARG A 39 -11.47 7.20 8.20
CA ARG A 39 -11.04 8.22 7.23
C ARG A 39 -9.84 7.73 6.44
N SER A 40 -8.91 7.05 7.10
CA SER A 40 -7.78 6.41 6.42
C SER A 40 -8.22 5.44 5.32
N LEU A 41 -9.17 4.55 5.63
CA LEU A 41 -9.74 3.62 4.66
C LEU A 41 -10.49 4.33 3.53
N ALA A 42 -11.21 5.41 3.82
CA ALA A 42 -11.88 6.19 2.78
C ALA A 42 -10.87 6.80 1.80
N GLU A 43 -9.78 7.37 2.30
CA GLU A 43 -8.73 7.96 1.47
C GLU A 43 -7.97 6.90 0.68
N ILE A 44 -7.61 5.75 1.29
CA ILE A 44 -6.91 4.69 0.55
C ILE A 44 -7.79 4.09 -0.55
N ASP A 45 -9.11 4.04 -0.36
CA ASP A 45 -10.05 3.61 -1.41
C ASP A 45 -10.13 4.62 -2.56
N GLN A 46 -9.97 5.92 -2.29
CA GLN A 46 -9.84 6.92 -3.36
C GLN A 46 -8.52 6.79 -4.10
N ALA A 47 -7.43 6.48 -3.37
CA ALA A 47 -6.14 6.19 -3.99
C ALA A 47 -6.24 4.99 -4.94
N LEU A 48 -6.86 3.89 -4.50
CA LEU A 48 -7.05 2.68 -5.32
C LEU A 48 -7.81 2.92 -6.63
N LYS A 49 -8.81 3.80 -6.62
CA LYS A 49 -9.60 4.12 -7.82
C LYS A 49 -8.79 4.84 -8.90
N LYS A 50 -7.71 5.52 -8.52
CA LYS A 50 -6.92 6.39 -9.40
C LYS A 50 -5.49 5.90 -9.60
N ALA A 51 -5.08 4.87 -8.86
CA ALA A 51 -3.76 4.29 -8.96
C ALA A 51 -3.60 3.57 -10.32
N PRO A 52 -2.52 3.85 -11.06
CA PRO A 52 -2.14 3.03 -12.21
C PRO A 52 -1.95 1.57 -11.80
N GLU A 53 -2.24 0.63 -12.70
CA GLU A 53 -2.24 -0.82 -12.44
C GLU A 53 -0.97 -1.32 -11.75
N GLN A 54 0.19 -0.83 -12.19
CA GLN A 54 1.50 -1.16 -11.61
C GLN A 54 1.69 -0.76 -10.14
N TYR A 55 0.86 0.16 -9.62
CA TYR A 55 0.89 0.62 -8.23
C TYR A 55 -0.26 0.06 -7.38
N VAL A 56 -1.25 -0.61 -7.98
CA VAL A 56 -2.42 -1.13 -7.26
C VAL A 56 -1.99 -2.04 -6.10
N SER A 57 -1.04 -2.95 -6.32
CA SER A 57 -0.53 -3.85 -5.27
C SER A 57 0.06 -3.09 -4.08
N ASN A 58 0.77 -1.98 -4.32
CA ASN A 58 1.35 -1.14 -3.27
C ASN A 58 0.26 -0.45 -2.44
N VAL A 59 -0.75 0.10 -3.12
CA VAL A 59 -1.86 0.80 -2.45
C VAL A 59 -2.76 -0.19 -1.70
N VAL A 60 -3.01 -1.38 -2.25
CA VAL A 60 -3.74 -2.46 -1.56
C VAL A 60 -2.96 -2.92 -0.32
N ASN A 61 -1.63 -2.98 -0.37
CA ASN A 61 -0.81 -3.30 0.80
C ASN A 61 -0.97 -2.27 1.93
N LYS A 62 -1.06 -0.97 1.61
CA LYS A 62 -1.38 0.07 2.61
C LYS A 62 -2.73 -0.18 3.26
N LYS A 63 -3.76 -0.54 2.49
CA LYS A 63 -5.07 -0.92 3.03
C LYS A 63 -4.99 -2.09 4.02
N ALA A 64 -4.17 -3.10 3.74
CA ALA A 64 -3.93 -4.20 4.68
C ALA A 64 -3.30 -3.72 5.99
N TYR A 65 -2.30 -2.83 5.92
CA TYR A 65 -1.69 -2.22 7.11
C TYR A 65 -2.69 -1.38 7.92
N ILE A 66 -3.57 -0.63 7.26
CA ILE A 66 -4.60 0.14 7.96
C ILE A 66 -5.52 -0.79 8.77
N TYR A 67 -5.94 -1.92 8.20
CA TYR A 67 -6.70 -2.93 8.94
C TYR A 67 -5.90 -3.54 10.09
N PHE A 68 -4.62 -3.82 9.87
CA PHE A 68 -3.75 -4.34 10.92
C PHE A 68 -3.59 -3.36 12.09
N GLU A 69 -3.37 -2.07 11.81
CA GLU A 69 -3.29 -1.03 12.83
C GLU A 69 -4.61 -0.82 13.57
N MET A 70 -5.75 -1.08 12.90
CA MET A 70 -7.08 -1.08 13.51
C MET A 70 -7.33 -2.29 14.42
N GLY A 71 -6.44 -3.30 14.41
CA GLY A 71 -6.60 -4.58 15.12
C GLY A 71 -7.49 -5.59 14.38
N GLU A 72 -7.87 -5.28 13.15
CA GLU A 72 -8.78 -6.06 12.30
C GLU A 72 -7.99 -7.09 11.49
N ASN A 73 -7.29 -7.98 12.20
CA ASN A 73 -6.34 -8.94 11.62
C ASN A 73 -6.98 -9.81 10.54
N LYS A 74 -8.25 -10.21 10.69
CA LYS A 74 -8.98 -10.99 9.68
C LYS A 74 -9.09 -10.24 8.36
N ASN A 75 -9.41 -8.95 8.41
CA ASN A 75 -9.52 -8.10 7.23
C ASN A 75 -8.14 -7.84 6.61
N ALA A 76 -7.12 -7.59 7.44
CA ALA A 76 -5.75 -7.41 6.99
C ALA A 76 -5.24 -8.65 6.23
N VAL A 77 -5.42 -9.85 6.79
CA VAL A 77 -5.07 -11.13 6.17
C VAL A 77 -5.82 -11.35 4.86
N ALA A 78 -7.11 -11.05 4.80
CA ALA A 78 -7.89 -11.18 3.57
C ALA A 78 -7.33 -10.29 2.44
N VAL A 79 -6.98 -9.04 2.75
CA VAL A 79 -6.37 -8.12 1.79
C VAL A 79 -4.97 -8.60 1.37
N TRP A 80 -4.15 -9.09 2.30
CA TRP A 80 -2.84 -9.65 1.96
C TRP A 80 -2.92 -10.90 1.09
N LYS A 81 -3.91 -11.79 1.31
CA LYS A 81 -4.18 -12.93 0.42
C LYS A 81 -4.60 -12.47 -0.97
N GLN A 82 -5.38 -11.39 -1.08
CA GLN A 82 -5.70 -10.78 -2.37
C GLN A 82 -4.44 -10.32 -3.11
N ILE A 83 -3.47 -9.70 -2.42
CA ILE A 83 -2.20 -9.27 -3.03
C ILE A 83 -1.40 -10.47 -3.54
N LEU A 84 -1.34 -11.58 -2.80
CA LEU A 84 -0.67 -12.81 -3.24
C LEU A 84 -1.30 -13.38 -4.53
N ASN A 85 -2.61 -13.19 -4.72
CA ASN A 85 -3.33 -13.62 -5.91
C ASN A 85 -3.15 -12.69 -7.12
N MET A 86 -2.71 -11.43 -6.91
CA MET A 86 -2.49 -10.44 -7.97
C MET A 86 -1.20 -10.68 -8.79
N ASN A 87 -0.54 -11.83 -8.62
CA ASN A 87 0.69 -12.21 -9.32
C ASN A 87 1.79 -11.13 -9.23
N ILE A 88 2.13 -10.73 -8.00
CA ILE A 88 3.28 -9.87 -7.74
C ILE A 88 4.57 -10.59 -8.19
N GLY A 89 5.19 -10.07 -9.25
CA GLY A 89 6.35 -10.67 -9.94
C GLY A 89 7.64 -10.79 -9.13
N ASP A 90 7.64 -10.46 -7.84
CA ASP A 90 8.79 -10.61 -6.95
C ASP A 90 8.43 -11.49 -5.74
N GLY A 91 9.04 -12.68 -5.68
CA GLY A 91 8.87 -13.65 -4.60
C GLY A 91 9.20 -13.09 -3.22
N GLN A 92 10.10 -12.10 -3.11
CA GLN A 92 10.47 -11.52 -1.81
C GLN A 92 9.31 -10.77 -1.16
N SER A 93 8.48 -10.08 -1.96
CA SER A 93 7.30 -9.38 -1.47
C SER A 93 6.21 -10.37 -1.04
N ALA A 94 6.05 -11.46 -1.79
CA ALA A 94 5.13 -12.54 -1.43
C ALA A 94 5.54 -13.26 -0.14
N ASP A 95 6.83 -13.53 0.08
CA ASP A 95 7.32 -14.20 1.28
C ASP A 95 7.13 -13.36 2.54
N LYS A 96 7.35 -12.04 2.45
CA LYS A 96 7.03 -11.11 3.54
C LYS A 96 5.56 -11.17 3.91
N ILE A 97 4.67 -11.14 2.92
CA ILE A 97 3.22 -11.22 3.13
C ILE A 97 2.81 -12.55 3.76
N ARG A 98 3.35 -13.68 3.26
CA ARG A 98 3.09 -15.02 3.82
C ARG A 98 3.51 -15.11 5.29
N ARG A 99 4.67 -14.56 5.63
CA ARG A 99 5.15 -14.51 7.01
C ARG A 99 4.20 -13.69 7.90
N ILE A 100 3.76 -12.52 7.43
CA ILE A 100 2.80 -11.69 8.18
C ILE A 100 1.49 -12.46 8.40
N ILE A 101 0.94 -13.07 7.35
CA ILE A 101 -0.28 -13.88 7.46
C ILE A 101 -0.11 -14.99 8.50
N GLY A 102 0.99 -15.74 8.45
CA GLY A 102 1.25 -16.83 9.40
C GLY A 102 1.31 -16.36 10.86
N VAL A 103 1.83 -15.16 11.13
CA VAL A 103 1.87 -14.56 12.48
C VAL A 103 0.48 -14.11 12.95
N LEU A 104 -0.40 -13.70 12.04
CA LEU A 104 -1.73 -13.21 12.38
C LEU A 104 -2.78 -14.32 12.46
N GLU A 105 -2.52 -15.46 11.85
CA GLU A 105 -3.37 -16.65 11.91
C GLU A 105 -2.99 -17.62 13.04
N SER A 106 -1.81 -17.45 13.66
CA SER A 106 -1.35 -18.22 14.83
C SER A 106 -1.93 -17.72 16.14
#